data_AF-A0A401UTT7-F1
#
_entry.id   AF-A0A401UTT7-F1
#
_cell.length_a   1.000
_cell.length_b   1.000
_cell.length_c   1.000
_cell.angle_alpha   90.00
_cell.angle_beta   90.00
_cell.angle_gamma   90.00
#
_symmetry.space_group_name_H-M   'P 1'
#
loop_
_entity.id
_entity.type
_entity.pdbx_description
1 polymer ?
#
loop_
_entity_poly.entity_id
_entity_poly.type
_entity_poly.pdbx_seq_one_letter_code
_entity_poly.pdbx_strand_id
1 'polypeptide(L)' 'MDENINSEIMDKLTKVCLCKAIPRSTIKKAIQNGARTVEEVQKATGAGSGGCKGHRCTPKIEELLKSQLEN' A
#
# COMPACT_ATOMS: atom_id res chain seq x y z
N MET A 1 -1.40 11.59 -23.84
CA MET A 1 -1.86 11.90 -22.46
C MET A 1 -2.13 10.59 -21.70
N ASP A 2 -1.35 9.53 -21.94
CA ASP A 2 -1.79 8.14 -21.73
C ASP A 2 -0.96 7.38 -20.69
N GLU A 3 0.22 7.89 -20.31
CA GLU A 3 1.07 7.22 -19.33
C GLU A 3 0.47 7.20 -17.92
N ASN A 4 -0.31 8.23 -17.55
CA ASN A 4 -0.86 8.34 -16.20
C ASN A 4 -2.02 7.36 -15.92
N ILE A 5 -2.77 6.98 -16.95
CA ILE A 5 -3.87 6.00 -16.83
C ILE A 5 -3.35 4.60 -16.50
N ASN A 6 -2.19 4.24 -17.05
CA ASN A 6 -1.60 2.91 -16.84
C ASN A 6 -1.20 2.71 -15.37
N SER A 7 -0.66 3.73 -14.69
CA SER A 7 -0.18 3.60 -13.31
C SER A 7 -1.33 3.40 -12.29
N GLU A 8 -2.43 4.15 -12.42
CA GLU A 8 -3.59 4.03 -11.53
C GLU A 8 -4.31 2.69 -11.69
N ILE A 9 -4.44 2.20 -12.92
CA ILE A 9 -5.00 0.87 -13.20
C ILE A 9 -4.14 -0.19 -12.54
N MET A 10 -2.82 -0.11 -12.71
CA MET A 10 -1.88 -1.05 -12.11
C MET A 10 -1.92 -1.03 -10.58
N ASP A 11 -2.10 0.13 -9.95
CA ASP A 11 -2.23 0.22 -8.50
C ASP A 11 -3.50 -0.46 -7.97
N LYS A 12 -4.60 -0.44 -8.73
CA LYS A 12 -5.85 -1.12 -8.35
C LYS A 12 -5.75 -2.65 -8.51
N LEU A 13 -5.03 -3.12 -9.52
CA LEU A 13 -4.85 -4.54 -9.79
C LEU A 13 -3.79 -5.19 -8.89
N THR A 14 -2.69 -4.48 -8.63
CA THR A 14 -1.55 -5.01 -7.88
C THR A 14 -1.90 -5.16 -6.40
N LYS A 15 -1.83 -6.38 -5.87
CA LYS A 15 -2.07 -6.66 -4.44
C LYS A 15 -0.79 -6.52 -3.63
N VAL A 16 -0.82 -5.64 -2.64
CA VAL A 16 0.28 -5.47 -1.66
C VAL A 16 0.11 -6.48 -0.54
N CYS A 17 -1.10 -6.59 0.05
CA CYS A 17 -1.40 -7.63 1.02
C CYS A 17 -2.06 -8.83 0.34
N LEU A 18 -1.30 -9.89 0.12
CA LEU A 18 -1.78 -11.08 -0.60
C LEU A 18 -2.86 -11.85 0.18
N CYS A 19 -2.71 -12.01 1.51
CA CYS A 19 -3.69 -12.77 2.31
C CYS A 19 -5.01 -12.02 2.52
N LYS A 20 -5.02 -10.69 2.44
CA LYS A 20 -6.23 -9.87 2.59
C LYS A 20 -6.68 -9.22 1.28
N ALA A 21 -6.02 -9.55 0.17
CA ALA A 21 -6.27 -9.00 -1.17
C ALA A 21 -6.30 -7.45 -1.22
N ILE A 22 -5.51 -6.77 -0.39
CA ILE A 22 -5.47 -5.30 -0.32
C ILE A 22 -4.61 -4.75 -1.47
N PRO A 23 -5.16 -3.91 -2.36
CA PRO A 23 -4.44 -3.38 -3.50
C PRO A 23 -3.49 -2.23 -3.13
N ARG A 24 -2.52 -1.97 -4.00
CA ARG A 24 -1.53 -0.89 -3.87
C ARG A 24 -2.20 0.48 -3.82
N SER A 25 -3.31 0.67 -4.53
CA SER A 25 -4.11 1.90 -4.49
C SER A 25 -4.63 2.23 -3.09
N THR A 26 -5.08 1.23 -2.32
CA THR A 26 -5.54 1.44 -0.94
C THR A 26 -4.39 1.86 -0.02
N ILE A 27 -3.22 1.25 -0.18
CA ILE A 27 -2.02 1.62 0.59
C ILE A 27 -1.61 3.06 0.27
N LYS A 28 -1.50 3.41 -1.03
CA LYS A 28 -1.18 4.78 -1.47
C LYS A 28 -2.19 5.81 -0.96
N LYS A 29 -3.49 5.50 -1.00
CA LYS A 29 -4.53 6.38 -0.45
C LYS A 29 -4.36 6.60 1.05
N ALA A 30 -3.98 5.59 1.82
CA ALA A 30 -3.72 5.76 3.26
C ALA A 30 -2.52 6.70 3.51
N ILE A 31 -1.47 6.59 2.70
CA ILE A 31 -0.30 7.49 2.77
C ILE A 31 -0.70 8.91 2.39
N GLN A 32 -1.47 9.10 1.30
CA GLN A 32 -1.99 10.41 0.89
C GLN A 32 -2.88 11.05 1.98
N ASN A 33 -3.65 10.24 2.69
CA ASN A 33 -4.48 10.67 3.82
C ASN A 33 -3.68 10.96 5.11
N GLY A 34 -2.35 10.85 5.09
CA GLY A 34 -1.50 11.27 6.19
C GLY A 34 -0.81 10.15 6.97
N ALA A 35 -0.96 8.87 6.60
CA ALA A 35 -0.17 7.81 7.24
C ALA A 35 1.32 7.97 6.89
N ARG A 36 2.19 7.94 7.91
CA ARG A 36 3.64 8.14 7.78
C ARG A 36 4.44 6.94 8.27
N THR A 37 3.81 6.02 8.98
CA THR A 37 4.42 4.79 9.47
C THR A 37 3.72 3.54 8.92
N VAL A 38 4.42 2.41 8.93
CA VAL A 38 3.83 1.10 8.56
C VAL A 38 2.60 0.82 9.43
N GLU A 39 2.70 1.10 10.72
CA GLU A 39 1.65 0.82 11.70
C GLU A 39 0.38 1.63 11.43
N GLU A 40 0.53 2.93 11.09
CA GLU A 40 -0.59 3.76 10.66
C GLU A 40 -1.23 3.26 9.37
N VAL A 41 -0.42 2.85 8.38
CA VAL A 41 -0.94 2.27 7.13
C VAL A 41 -1.68 0.96 7.41
N GLN A 42 -1.14 0.09 8.25
CA GLN A 42 -1.78 -1.16 8.65
C GLN A 42 -3.10 -0.90 9.39
N LYS A 43 -3.14 0.08 10.30
CA LYS A 43 -4.35 0.50 11.00
C LYS A 43 -5.40 1.06 10.03
N ALA A 44 -4.99 1.87 9.06
CA ALA A 44 -5.90 2.50 8.10
C ALA A 44 -6.45 1.51 7.06
N THR A 45 -5.68 0.50 6.66
CA THR A 45 -6.01 -0.38 5.53
C THR A 45 -6.39 -1.80 5.95
N GLY A 46 -6.10 -2.18 7.18
CA GLY A 46 -6.20 -3.56 7.67
C GLY A 46 -5.09 -4.47 7.14
N ALA A 47 -4.12 -3.98 6.38
CA ALA A 47 -2.96 -4.77 5.97
C ALA A 47 -2.18 -5.26 7.19
N GLY A 48 -1.52 -6.41 7.07
CA GLY A 48 -0.75 -6.99 8.17
C GLY A 48 -1.56 -7.74 9.25
N SER A 49 -2.87 -7.50 9.35
CA SER A 49 -3.76 -8.21 10.30
C SER A 49 -4.23 -9.60 9.86
N GLY A 50 -3.72 -10.13 8.74
CA GLY A 50 -4.12 -11.44 8.21
C GLY A 50 -3.29 -12.61 8.76
N GLY A 51 -3.57 -13.83 8.31
CA GLY A 51 -2.90 -15.05 8.82
C GLY A 51 -1.36 -15.07 8.69
N CYS A 52 -0.79 -14.29 7.76
CA CYS A 52 0.67 -14.15 7.65
C CYS A 52 1.26 -13.02 8.52
N LYS A 53 0.46 -12.35 9.35
CA LYS A 53 0.87 -11.34 10.35
C LYS A 53 1.83 -10.26 9.81
N GLY A 54 1.52 -9.70 8.63
CA GLY A 54 2.33 -8.63 8.03
C GLY A 54 3.59 -9.07 7.28
N HIS A 55 4.07 -10.30 7.48
CA HIS A 55 5.37 -10.76 6.97
C HIS A 55 5.59 -10.50 5.46
N ARG A 56 4.54 -10.62 4.64
CA ARG A 56 4.63 -10.44 3.17
C ARG A 56 4.40 -9.02 2.68
N CYS A 57 3.63 -8.21 3.41
CA CYS A 57 3.20 -6.89 2.95
C CYS A 57 3.95 -5.74 3.63
N THR A 58 4.43 -5.92 4.85
CA THR A 58 5.22 -4.92 5.57
C THR A 58 6.39 -4.35 4.76
N PRO A 59 7.31 -5.17 4.19
CA PRO A 59 8.43 -4.62 3.42
C PRO A 59 7.98 -3.81 2.19
N LYS A 60 6.88 -4.22 1.54
CA LYS A 60 6.30 -3.47 0.41
C LYS A 60 5.65 -2.15 0.85
N ILE A 61 5.07 -2.12 2.05
CA ILE A 61 4.48 -0.91 2.63
C ILE A 61 5.59 0.08 2.99
N GLU A 62 6.71 -0.39 3.54
CA GLU A 62 7.89 0.44 3.83
C GLU A 62 8.46 1.08 2.56
N GLU A 63 8.62 0.30 1.49
CA GLU A 63 9.08 0.80 0.20
C GLU A 63 8.12 1.87 -0.37
N LEU A 64 6.81 1.66 -0.27
CA LEU A 64 5.79 2.61 -0.69
C LEU A 64 5.81 3.91 0.12
N LEU A 65 5.97 3.81 1.45
CA LEU A 65 6.12 4.98 2.32
C LEU A 65 7.35 5.78 1.94
N LYS A 66 8.50 5.12 1.79
CA LYS A 66 9.76 5.76 1.38
C LYS A 66 9.60 6.49 0.05
N SER A 67 9.07 5.81 -0.98
CA SER A 67 8.86 6.38 -2.31
C SER A 67 7.87 7.57 -2.34
N GLN A 68 6.94 7.68 -1.40
CA GLN A 68 5.94 8.76 -1.36
C GLN A 68 6.32 9.92 -0.42
N LEU A 69 7.27 9.71 0.49
CA LEU A 69 7.70 10.72 1.47
C LEU A 69 9.05 11.36 1.11
N GLU A 70 9.85 10.72 0.28
CA GLU A 70 11.09 11.28 -0.27
C GLU A 70 10.86 12.13 -1.53
N ASN A 71 9.62 12.21 -2.01
CA ASN A 71 9.16 13.08 -3.12
C ASN A 71 8.30 14.22 -2.58
#